data_AF-A0A7C6IPA2-F1
#
_entry.id   AF-A0A7C6IPA2-F1
#
_cell.length_a   1.000
_cell.length_b   1.000
_cell.length_c   1.000
_cell.angle_alpha   90.00
_cell.angle_beta   90.00
_cell.angle_gamma   90.00
#
_symmetry.space_group_name_H-M   'P 1'
#
loop_
_entity.id
_entity.type
_entity.pdbx_description
1 polymer ?
#
loop_
_entity_poly.entity_id
_entity_poly.type
_entity_poly.pdbx_seq_one_letter_code
_entity_poly.pdbx_strand_id
1 'polypeptide(L)'
;SIGAFIYEFVPTDLLGRFAGANNLWAVPVAALVGIPMYIRTETMIPIASILIGKGVGSGTMIALIIGGAGASIPEVSLLSSIFKKRMIIAFLVCIMLVAIITGYMFNILL
;
A
#
# COMPACT_ATOMS: atom_id res chain seq x y z
N SER A 1 20.21 -13.50 -5.18
CA SER A 1 19.76 -12.46 -6.15
C SER A 1 19.17 -11.30 -5.38
N ILE A 2 19.46 -10.06 -5.77
CA ILE A 2 18.94 -8.82 -5.14
C ILE A 2 17.42 -8.85 -4.86
N GLY A 3 16.64 -9.70 -5.56
CA GLY A 3 15.23 -9.96 -5.29
C GLY A 3 14.89 -10.63 -3.95
N ALA A 4 15.83 -11.25 -3.23
CA ALA A 4 15.56 -11.87 -1.91
C ALA A 4 15.41 -10.81 -0.80
N PHE A 5 16.03 -9.64 -0.95
CA PHE A 5 15.91 -8.54 0.01
C PHE A 5 14.57 -7.80 -0.08
N ILE A 6 13.85 -7.96 -1.21
CA ILE A 6 12.54 -7.32 -1.40
C ILE A 6 11.41 -8.15 -0.77
N TYR A 7 11.61 -9.46 -0.63
CA TYR A 7 10.69 -10.36 0.09
C TYR A 7 10.59 -10.04 1.59
N GLU A 8 11.62 -9.41 2.16
CA GLU A 8 11.65 -9.05 3.58
C GLU A 8 10.87 -7.77 3.89
N PHE A 9 10.61 -6.95 2.86
CA PHE A 9 9.89 -5.69 3.03
C PHE A 9 8.40 -5.82 2.78
N VAL A 10 8.00 -6.70 1.86
CA VAL A 10 6.59 -6.98 1.59
C VAL A 10 6.20 -8.21 2.41
N PRO A 11 5.37 -8.07 3.47
CA PRO A 11 5.01 -9.20 4.32
C PRO A 11 4.19 -10.20 3.50
N THR A 12 4.86 -11.20 2.96
CA THR A 12 4.27 -12.24 2.11
C THR A 12 3.23 -13.05 2.87
N ASP A 13 3.39 -13.23 4.18
CA ASP A 13 2.41 -13.86 5.06
C ASP A 13 1.12 -13.03 5.24
N LEU A 14 1.22 -11.69 5.28
CA LEU A 14 0.07 -10.81 5.42
C LEU A 14 -0.75 -10.76 4.12
N LEU A 15 -0.06 -10.68 2.96
CA LEU A 15 -0.73 -10.75 1.67
C LEU A 15 -1.30 -12.14 1.39
N GLY A 16 -0.63 -13.22 1.79
CA GLY A 16 -1.14 -14.59 1.61
C GLY A 16 -2.42 -14.88 2.38
N ARG A 17 -2.60 -14.30 3.59
CA ARG A 17 -3.80 -14.48 4.42
C ARG A 17 -4.94 -13.50 4.14
N PHE A 18 -4.62 -12.26 3.77
CA PHE A 18 -5.63 -11.20 3.64
C PHE A 18 -5.79 -10.63 2.22
N ALA A 19 -4.86 -10.88 1.28
CA ALA A 19 -4.85 -10.21 -0.03
C ALA A 19 -5.41 -11.03 -1.19
N GLY A 20 -6.12 -12.12 -0.90
CA GLY A 20 -6.89 -12.84 -1.92
C GLY A 20 -7.91 -11.91 -2.59
N ALA A 21 -8.04 -12.01 -3.91
CA ALA A 21 -8.90 -11.13 -4.72
C ALA A 21 -10.37 -11.04 -4.23
N ASN A 22 -10.89 -12.08 -3.57
CA ASN A 22 -12.26 -12.14 -3.06
C ASN A 22 -12.45 -11.50 -1.67
N ASN A 23 -11.38 -11.00 -1.02
CA ASN A 23 -11.50 -10.39 0.30
C ASN A 23 -11.70 -8.87 0.20
N LEU A 24 -12.90 -8.40 0.54
CA LEU A 24 -13.22 -6.96 0.57
C LEU A 24 -12.32 -6.19 1.54
N TRP A 25 -11.84 -6.81 2.63
CA TRP A 25 -10.94 -6.17 3.60
C TRP A 25 -9.49 -6.06 3.12
N ALA A 26 -9.13 -6.72 2.01
CA ALA A 26 -7.78 -6.70 1.47
C ALA A 26 -7.31 -5.27 1.18
N VAL A 27 -8.15 -4.46 0.55
CA VAL A 27 -7.82 -3.10 0.10
C VAL A 27 -7.57 -2.14 1.27
N PRO A 28 -8.47 -2.00 2.28
CA PRO A 28 -8.21 -1.16 3.45
C PRO A 28 -7.01 -1.60 4.27
N VAL A 29 -6.81 -2.92 4.44
CA VAL A 29 -5.66 -3.45 5.18
C VAL A 29 -4.36 -3.14 4.42
N ALA A 30 -4.33 -3.33 3.10
CA ALA A 30 -3.18 -3.01 2.29
C ALA A 30 -2.86 -1.51 2.28
N ALA A 31 -3.87 -0.63 2.23
CA ALA A 31 -3.66 0.81 2.38
C ALA A 31 -3.01 1.14 3.74
N LEU A 32 -3.54 0.57 4.83
CA LEU A 32 -3.04 0.80 6.19
C LEU A 32 -1.61 0.26 6.38
N VAL A 33 -1.33 -0.94 5.89
CA VAL A 33 0.01 -1.56 5.94
C VAL A 33 0.98 -0.82 5.03
N GLY A 34 0.50 -0.27 3.91
CA GLY A 34 1.27 0.55 2.99
C GLY A 34 1.83 1.79 3.69
N ILE A 35 1.01 2.54 4.43
CA ILE A 35 1.41 3.81 5.07
C ILE A 35 2.77 3.75 5.79
N PRO A 36 3.07 2.81 6.70
CA PRO A 36 4.39 2.77 7.33
C PRO A 36 5.52 2.28 6.42
N MET A 37 5.20 1.61 5.30
CA MET A 37 6.20 1.09 4.38
C MET A 37 6.78 2.19 3.50
N TYR A 38 8.10 2.32 3.48
CA TYR A 38 8.79 3.16 2.51
C TYR A 38 8.86 2.43 1.16
N ILE A 39 7.88 2.71 0.28
CA ILE A 39 7.77 2.04 -1.02
C ILE A 39 8.27 2.95 -2.13
N ARG A 40 9.19 2.43 -2.96
CA ARG A 40 9.54 3.04 -4.24
C ARG A 40 8.67 2.47 -5.35
N THR A 41 7.82 3.32 -5.92
CA THR A 41 6.82 2.95 -6.94
C THR A 41 7.46 2.26 -8.14
N GLU A 42 8.62 2.73 -8.62
CA GLU A 42 9.28 2.12 -9.79
C GLU A 42 9.65 0.65 -9.56
N THR A 43 10.06 0.32 -8.34
CA THR A 43 10.41 -1.06 -7.97
C THR A 43 9.18 -1.90 -7.67
N MET A 44 8.09 -1.27 -7.21
CA MET A 44 6.91 -1.98 -6.75
C MET A 44 5.98 -2.40 -7.90
N ILE A 45 5.95 -1.66 -9.01
CA ILE A 45 5.16 -2.01 -10.19
C ILE A 45 5.49 -3.43 -10.73
N PRO A 46 6.75 -3.80 -11.01
CA PRO A 46 7.07 -5.15 -11.50
C PRO A 46 6.83 -6.23 -10.43
N ILE A 47 6.90 -5.91 -9.14
CA ILE A 47 6.58 -6.87 -8.07
C ILE A 47 5.08 -7.08 -7.99
N ALA A 48 4.29 -6.01 -8.16
CA ALA A 48 2.85 -6.08 -8.17
C ALA A 48 2.35 -6.98 -9.30
N SER A 49 2.91 -6.91 -10.50
CA SER A 49 2.49 -7.81 -11.59
C SER A 49 2.74 -9.28 -11.26
N ILE A 50 3.87 -9.61 -10.61
CA ILE A 50 4.18 -10.97 -10.16
C ILE A 50 3.19 -11.44 -9.08
N LEU A 51 2.89 -10.60 -8.09
CA LEU A 51 1.98 -10.93 -6.99
C LEU A 51 0.52 -11.04 -7.45
N ILE A 52 0.10 -10.18 -8.37
CA ILE A 52 -1.21 -10.26 -9.02
C ILE A 52 -1.32 -11.59 -9.80
N GLY A 53 -0.28 -11.97 -10.53
CA GLY A 53 -0.20 -13.28 -11.19
C GLY A 53 -0.24 -14.46 -10.22
N LYS A 54 0.08 -14.25 -8.93
CA LYS A 54 -0.04 -15.23 -7.84
C LYS A 54 -1.38 -15.17 -7.10
N GLY A 55 -2.34 -14.37 -7.57
CA GLY A 55 -3.71 -14.30 -7.02
C GLY A 55 -3.96 -13.16 -6.04
N VAL A 56 -3.01 -12.24 -5.86
CA VAL A 56 -3.26 -11.00 -5.09
C VAL A 56 -4.17 -10.07 -5.91
N GLY A 57 -5.17 -9.46 -5.26
CA GLY A 57 -6.05 -8.51 -5.94
C GLY A 57 -5.30 -7.30 -6.50
N SER A 58 -5.59 -6.91 -7.74
CA SER A 58 -4.99 -5.74 -8.41
C SER A 58 -5.16 -4.46 -7.60
N GLY A 59 -6.38 -4.21 -7.11
CA GLY A 59 -6.71 -3.10 -6.23
C GLY A 59 -6.00 -3.15 -4.88
N THR A 60 -5.69 -4.34 -4.38
CA THR A 60 -4.93 -4.51 -3.13
C THR A 60 -3.48 -4.05 -3.30
N MET A 61 -2.86 -4.39 -4.42
CA MET A 61 -1.51 -3.92 -4.74
C MET A 61 -1.47 -2.41 -4.95
N ILE A 62 -2.45 -1.84 -5.64
CA ILE A 62 -2.54 -0.40 -5.86
C ILE A 62 -2.73 0.35 -4.53
N ALA A 63 -3.59 -0.15 -3.64
CA ALA A 63 -3.79 0.43 -2.32
C ALA A 63 -2.50 0.40 -1.47
N LEU A 64 -1.75 -0.71 -1.50
CA LEU A 64 -0.45 -0.83 -0.84
C LEU A 64 0.55 0.21 -1.36
N ILE A 65 0.66 0.32 -2.69
CA ILE A 65 1.58 1.24 -3.36
C ILE A 65 1.24 2.70 -3.01
N ILE A 66 -0.03 3.09 -3.11
CA ILE A 66 -0.45 4.47 -2.81
C ILE A 66 -0.22 4.79 -1.32
N GLY A 67 -0.55 3.85 -0.42
CA GLY A 67 -0.28 4.02 1.01
C GLY A 67 1.20 4.27 1.29
N GLY A 68 2.07 3.39 0.79
CA GLY A 68 3.51 3.44 1.10
C GLY A 68 4.32 4.48 0.34
N ALA A 69 3.93 4.84 -0.87
CA ALA A 69 4.55 5.97 -1.58
C ALA A 69 3.96 7.32 -1.14
N GLY A 70 2.73 7.32 -0.63
CA GLY A 70 2.01 8.56 -0.27
C GLY A 70 2.30 9.05 1.14
N ALA A 71 2.39 8.16 2.13
CA ALA A 71 2.41 8.52 3.54
C ALA A 71 3.48 7.76 4.36
N SER A 72 4.64 7.47 3.77
CA SER A 72 5.69 6.70 4.44
C SER A 72 6.15 7.32 5.77
N ILE A 73 6.77 6.51 6.65
CA ILE A 73 7.37 7.00 7.91
C ILE A 73 8.29 8.22 7.67
N PRO A 74 9.24 8.19 6.70
CA PRO A 74 10.02 9.37 6.33
C PRO A 74 9.18 10.61 5.99
N GLU A 75 8.17 10.50 5.12
CA GLU A 75 7.30 11.62 4.74
C GLU A 75 6.57 12.20 5.96
N VAL A 76 5.94 11.33 6.77
CA VAL A 76 5.16 11.75 7.93
C VAL A 76 6.06 12.38 9.00
N SER A 77 7.27 11.84 9.20
CA SER A 77 8.27 12.40 10.11
C SER A 77 8.71 13.80 9.67
N LEU A 78 8.97 13.99 8.38
CA LEU A 78 9.30 15.30 7.81
C LEU A 78 8.15 16.29 8.02
N LEU A 79 6.93 15.88 7.67
CA LEU A 79 5.74 16.71 7.75
C LEU A 79 5.43 17.09 9.20
N SER A 80 5.62 16.18 10.16
CA SER A 80 5.37 16.43 11.58
C SER A 80 6.32 17.45 12.21
N SER A 81 7.45 17.77 11.58
CA SER A 81 8.35 18.86 12.00
C SER A 81 7.80 20.24 11.62
N ILE A 82 6.93 20.31 10.61
CA ILE A 82 6.41 21.56 10.02
C ILE A 82 4.95 21.80 10.41
N PHE A 83 4.14 20.74 10.48
CA PHE A 83 2.69 20.83 10.64
C PHE A 83 2.21 20.45 12.04
N LYS A 84 1.05 21.01 12.43
CA LYS A 84 0.34 20.61 13.66
C LYS A 84 -0.18 19.18 13.53
N LYS A 85 -0.22 18.44 14.64
CA LYS A 85 -0.72 17.04 14.69
C LYS A 85 -2.07 16.82 13.98
N ARG A 86 -3.01 17.78 14.07
CA ARG A 86 -4.31 17.71 13.39
C ARG A 86 -4.19 17.65 11.86
N MET A 87 -3.22 18.35 11.28
CA MET A 87 -2.97 18.37 9.84
C MET A 87 -2.33 17.05 9.37
N ILE A 88 -1.44 16.46 10.18
CA ILE A 88 -0.86 15.14 9.90
C ILE A 88 -1.94 14.06 9.87
N ILE A 89 -2.86 14.08 10.84
CA ILE A 89 -3.98 13.13 10.87
C ILE A 89 -4.87 13.31 9.64
N ALA A 90 -5.21 14.55 9.27
CA ALA A 90 -6.00 14.82 8.07
C ALA A 90 -5.29 14.33 6.79
N PHE A 91 -3.98 14.54 6.69
CA PHE A 91 -3.15 14.05 5.59
C PHE A 91 -3.19 12.51 5.48
N LEU A 92 -2.96 11.81 6.59
CA LEU A 92 -3.01 10.35 6.64
C LEU A 92 -4.37 9.80 6.25
N VAL A 93 -5.46 10.41 6.75
CA VAL A 93 -6.83 10.02 6.40
C VAL A 93 -7.09 10.25 4.91
N CYS A 94 -6.65 11.38 4.35
CA CYS A 94 -6.78 11.64 2.92
C CYS A 94 -6.08 10.58 2.08
N ILE A 95 -4.82 10.24 2.40
CA ILE A 95 -4.07 9.22 1.66
C ILE A 95 -4.72 7.84 1.80
N MET A 96 -5.18 7.50 3.00
CA MET A 96 -5.91 6.25 3.21
C MET A 96 -7.20 6.18 2.38
N LEU A 97 -7.97 7.27 2.32
CA LEU A 97 -9.18 7.33 1.49
C LEU A 97 -8.86 7.20 0.00
N VAL A 98 -7.85 7.92 -0.49
CA VAL A 98 -7.42 7.83 -1.89
C VAL A 98 -6.96 6.40 -2.23
N ALA A 99 -6.17 5.77 -1.37
CA ALA A 99 -5.70 4.41 -1.56
C ALA A 99 -6.86 3.40 -1.61
N ILE A 100 -7.83 3.53 -0.70
CA ILE A 100 -9.00 2.63 -0.61
C ILE A 100 -9.92 2.82 -1.83
N ILE A 101 -10.28 4.06 -2.15
CA ILE A 101 -11.19 4.37 -3.27
C ILE A 101 -10.56 3.87 -4.57
N THR A 102 -9.27 4.19 -4.80
CA THR A 102 -8.57 3.76 -6.02
C THR A 102 -8.42 2.24 -6.06
N GLY A 103 -8.12 1.59 -4.93
CA GLY A 103 -8.00 0.14 -4.84
C GLY A 103 -9.31 -0.56 -5.19
N TYR A 104 -10.43 -0.14 -4.63
CA TYR A 104 -11.72 -0.73 -5.00
C TYR A 104 -12.11 -0.43 -6.44
N MET A 105 -11.80 0.77 -6.94
CA MET A 105 -12.04 1.12 -8.33
C MET A 105 -11.28 0.18 -9.29
N PHE A 106 -10.04 -0.17 -8.95
CA PHE A 106 -9.26 -1.17 -9.71
C PHE A 106 -9.86 -2.57 -9.65
N ASN A 107 -10.28 -3.05 -8.47
CA ASN A 107 -10.91 -4.38 -8.35
C ASN A 107 -12.24 -4.50 -9.12
N ILE A 108 -12.95 -3.39 -9.36
CA ILE A 108 -14.23 -3.40 -10.09
C ILE A 108 -13.98 -3.34 -11.61
N LEU A 109 -12.93 -2.63 -12.04
CA LEU A 109 -12.64 -2.41 -13.46
C LEU A 109 -11.77 -3.51 -14.10
N LEU A 110 -10.96 -4.22 -13.31
CA LEU A 110 -9.96 -5.21 -13.75
C LEU A 110 -10.14 -6.52 -12.98
#